data_AF-A0A139ABT7-F1
#
_entry.id   AF-A0A139ABT7-F1
#
_cell.length_a   1.000
_cell.length_b   1.000
_cell.length_c   1.000
_cell.angle_alpha   90.00
_cell.angle_beta   90.00
_cell.angle_gamma   90.00
#
_symmetry.space_group_name_H-M   'P 1'
#
loop_
_entity.id
_entity.type
_entity.pdbx_description
1 polymer ?
#
loop_
_entity_poly.entity_id
_entity_poly.type
_entity_poly.pdbx_seq_one_letter_code
_entity_poly.pdbx_strand_id
1 'polypeptide(L)'
;MEQNKRNLDVSEKKLKELQEIIADLRSEKALLIQEQSRLISNQFTRPRERELEREVASLHATVTQLESKIGNDTGDRDHLLNKVKALTEELEMWKAEHSRLQGQHTVLQGQREDLERKIQMSSDRPVVTKEMEEALSLLRLRKEMGLSVGPEMRLEAESLHKSKKLLDDMRVAHAELCQELDKTREILKLQEQINKDYKDELQHLGRKVVSMKNEYELRLEEDARLLDVRANKIASLEAQLRSIARGTTVDSSTQENSPEDGVDLSAGQNLIELGIGSAALNVDCFNYLRSLSAETPEEAPNVVTFVAFDFFDFGTQVSPIGMGLKTVFAQTFQFRVAIDDFFLHYIQSKAVCVQIYRSIGTESFVIATCNVTLKDLLDTSKNGTLHYCADLISADDGRTVFGKFEYTLRAGIPMAQAIRAHKERVVALNLVTDTEPSVATPLFGSTKKINDLQVEIRQCTGLRKSGAIRSPCAFIACKFYNYAEVVTQTIRNSANPSFGYVTKLNVSMTQDLDRYLRTGALLLAVIEDSEQSEHVYGSVSVPLLNLALNDEVVGTFQLRWTCRILLECRQVPWS
;
A
#
# COMPACT_ATOMS: atom_id res chain seq x y z
N MET A 1 -78.71 31.90 42.16
CA MET A 1 -78.52 32.31 40.75
C MET A 1 -77.25 33.15 40.54
N GLU A 2 -76.89 34.09 41.41
CA GLU A 2 -75.69 34.94 41.23
C GLU A 2 -74.35 34.17 41.19
N GLN A 3 -74.19 33.11 41.99
CA GLN A 3 -72.94 32.35 42.05
C GLN A 3 -72.69 31.54 40.76
N ASN A 4 -73.74 31.02 40.13
CA ASN A 4 -73.64 30.39 38.81
C ASN A 4 -73.30 31.41 37.72
N LYS A 5 -73.82 32.64 37.82
CA LYS A 5 -73.51 33.71 36.86
C LYS A 5 -72.04 34.15 36.95
N ARG A 6 -71.50 34.28 38.17
CA ARG A 6 -70.05 34.57 38.38
C ARG A 6 -69.15 33.44 37.91
N ASN A 7 -69.54 32.19 38.14
CA ASN A 7 -68.77 31.03 37.63
C ASN A 7 -68.80 30.95 36.10
N LEU A 8 -69.93 31.31 35.47
CA LEU A 8 -70.04 31.41 34.02
C LEU A 8 -69.12 32.50 33.47
N ASP A 9 -69.13 33.70 34.06
CA ASP A 9 -68.27 34.83 33.64
C ASP A 9 -66.77 34.49 33.80
N VAL A 10 -66.38 33.79 34.87
CA VAL A 10 -65.00 33.35 35.08
C VAL A 10 -64.61 32.28 34.07
N SER A 11 -65.53 31.36 33.74
CA SER A 11 -65.30 30.35 32.71
C SER A 11 -65.20 30.95 31.31
N GLU A 12 -65.99 31.97 31.00
CA GLU A 12 -65.92 32.71 29.74
C GLU A 12 -64.61 33.49 29.61
N LYS A 13 -64.12 34.11 30.69
CA LYS A 13 -62.81 34.77 30.70
C LYS A 13 -61.67 33.78 30.47
N LYS A 14 -61.68 32.65 31.17
CA LYS A 14 -60.69 31.57 30.94
C LYS A 14 -60.76 31.00 29.53
N LEU A 15 -61.95 30.87 28.96
CA LEU A 15 -62.12 30.45 27.56
C LEU A 15 -61.51 31.45 26.58
N LYS A 16 -61.65 32.75 26.82
CA LYS A 16 -61.03 33.79 25.99
C LYS A 16 -59.51 33.79 26.11
N GLU A 17 -58.97 33.68 27.32
CA GLU A 17 -57.51 33.56 27.55
C GLU A 17 -56.94 32.32 26.87
N LEU A 18 -57.62 31.17 26.96
CA LEU A 18 -57.19 29.95 26.27
C LEU A 18 -57.28 30.09 24.74
N GLN A 19 -58.27 30.81 24.22
CA GLN A 19 -58.37 31.09 22.78
C GLN A 19 -57.24 31.99 22.28
N GLU A 20 -56.84 32.97 23.07
CA GLU A 20 -55.71 33.87 22.77
C GLU A 20 -54.38 33.10 22.75
N ILE A 21 -54.13 32.27 23.77
CA ILE A 21 -52.94 31.39 23.81
C ILE A 21 -52.90 30.45 22.61
N ILE A 22 -54.04 29.87 22.21
CA ILE A 22 -54.11 29.00 21.02
C ILE A 22 -53.81 29.79 19.74
N ALA A 23 -54.24 31.05 19.64
CA ALA A 23 -53.95 31.90 18.49
C ALA A 23 -52.45 32.22 18.40
N ASP A 24 -51.83 32.56 19.54
CA ASP A 24 -50.40 32.86 19.62
C ASP A 24 -49.55 31.64 19.25
N LEU A 25 -49.85 30.47 19.82
CA LEU A 25 -49.18 29.20 19.51
C LEU A 25 -49.32 28.82 18.02
N ARG A 26 -50.46 29.15 17.39
CA ARG A 26 -50.65 28.92 15.95
C ARG A 26 -49.79 29.86 15.11
N SER A 27 -49.63 31.12 15.54
CA SER A 27 -48.75 32.08 14.86
C SER A 27 -47.28 31.68 14.98
N GLU A 28 -46.87 31.24 16.17
CA GLU A 28 -45.50 30.80 16.45
C GLU A 28 -45.17 29.53 15.65
N LYS A 29 -46.11 28.57 15.58
CA LYS A 29 -45.98 27.40 14.71
C LYS A 29 -45.82 27.80 13.25
N ALA A 30 -46.57 28.79 12.76
CA ALA A 30 -46.46 29.25 11.37
C ALA A 30 -45.08 29.87 11.09
N LEU A 31 -44.57 30.70 12.01
CA LEU A 31 -43.23 31.29 11.93
C LEU A 31 -42.12 30.22 11.99
N LEU A 32 -42.26 29.23 12.86
CA LEU A 32 -41.32 28.11 12.96
C LEU A 32 -41.32 27.26 11.69
N ILE A 33 -42.49 27.02 11.06
CA ILE A 33 -42.57 26.31 9.77
C ILE A 33 -41.87 27.13 8.68
N GLN A 34 -42.04 28.46 8.68
CA GLN A 34 -41.40 29.34 7.71
C GLN A 34 -39.88 29.37 7.88
N GLU A 35 -39.38 29.50 9.11
CA GLU A 35 -37.95 29.47 9.41
C GLU A 35 -37.34 28.07 9.20
N GLN A 36 -38.07 27.00 9.51
CA GLN A 36 -37.65 25.64 9.17
C GLN A 36 -37.55 25.47 7.65
N SER A 37 -38.51 26.00 6.88
CA SER A 37 -38.46 25.94 5.40
C SER A 37 -37.31 26.77 4.83
N ARG A 38 -37.01 27.91 5.47
CA ARG A 38 -35.88 28.78 5.12
C ARG A 38 -34.54 28.15 5.50
N LEU A 39 -34.47 27.46 6.63
CA LEU A 39 -33.29 26.71 7.05
C LEU A 39 -33.10 25.48 6.18
N ILE A 40 -34.15 24.76 5.79
CA ILE A 40 -34.03 23.64 4.84
C ILE A 40 -33.55 24.14 3.47
N SER A 41 -34.04 25.29 3.00
CA SER A 41 -33.59 25.85 1.72
C SER A 41 -32.17 26.43 1.75
N ASN A 42 -31.68 26.86 2.93
CA ASN A 42 -30.33 27.39 3.12
C ASN A 42 -29.31 26.37 3.64
N GLN A 43 -29.71 25.33 4.38
CA GLN A 43 -28.82 24.32 4.97
C GLN A 43 -28.45 23.20 4.00
N PHE A 44 -29.21 23.00 2.92
CA PHE A 44 -28.77 22.16 1.82
C PHE A 44 -27.99 22.97 0.78
N THR A 45 -26.71 23.18 1.09
CA THR A 45 -25.54 23.04 0.19
C THR A 45 -25.52 23.71 -1.20
N ARG A 46 -26.40 24.63 -1.59
CA ARG A 46 -26.34 25.24 -2.94
C ARG A 46 -24.97 25.82 -3.36
N PRO A 47 -24.18 26.51 -2.52
CA PRO A 47 -22.86 27.00 -2.95
C PRO A 47 -21.81 25.88 -3.00
N ARG A 48 -21.82 24.94 -2.05
CA ARG A 48 -20.84 23.84 -1.99
C ARG A 48 -21.11 22.77 -3.04
N GLU A 49 -22.37 22.48 -3.30
CA GLU A 49 -22.81 21.55 -4.35
C GLU A 49 -22.48 22.10 -5.74
N ARG A 50 -22.69 23.41 -5.99
CA ARG A 50 -22.25 24.06 -7.23
C ARG A 50 -20.74 24.09 -7.39
N GLU A 51 -19.99 24.20 -6.29
CA GLU A 51 -18.54 24.15 -6.31
C GLU A 51 -18.05 22.73 -6.66
N LEU A 52 -18.65 21.71 -6.04
CA LEU A 52 -18.41 20.30 -6.35
C LEU A 52 -18.81 19.96 -7.79
N GLU A 53 -19.93 20.46 -8.29
CA GLU A 53 -20.37 20.27 -9.68
C GLU A 53 -19.37 20.87 -10.68
N ARG A 54 -18.80 22.05 -10.38
CA ARG A 54 -17.76 22.66 -11.22
C ARG A 54 -16.46 21.89 -11.18
N GLU A 55 -16.06 21.41 -10.00
CA GLU A 55 -14.86 20.58 -9.83
C GLU A 55 -15.02 19.26 -10.58
N VAL A 56 -16.18 18.62 -10.46
CA VAL A 56 -16.54 17.40 -11.21
C VAL A 56 -16.56 17.66 -12.72
N ALA A 57 -17.13 18.77 -13.19
CA ALA A 57 -17.13 19.12 -14.61
C ALA A 57 -15.71 19.39 -15.14
N SER A 58 -14.86 20.06 -14.35
CA SER A 58 -13.46 20.29 -14.67
C SER A 58 -12.68 18.98 -14.74
N LEU A 59 -12.87 18.09 -13.77
CA LEU A 59 -12.22 16.78 -13.76
C LEU A 59 -12.66 15.93 -14.96
N HIS A 60 -13.95 15.90 -15.29
CA HIS A 60 -14.42 15.21 -16.49
C HIS A 60 -13.79 15.77 -17.77
N ALA A 61 -13.68 17.10 -17.92
CA ALA A 61 -13.00 17.70 -19.07
C ALA A 61 -11.52 17.27 -19.15
N THR A 62 -10.81 17.22 -18.02
CA THR A 62 -9.41 16.74 -17.99
C THR A 62 -9.30 15.25 -18.34
N VAL A 63 -10.24 14.42 -17.88
CA VAL A 63 -10.29 13.00 -18.20
C VAL A 63 -10.50 12.80 -19.71
N THR A 64 -11.48 13.48 -20.30
CA THR A 64 -11.73 13.38 -21.76
C THR A 64 -10.53 13.88 -22.58
N GLN A 65 -9.82 14.92 -22.11
CA GLN A 65 -8.60 15.39 -22.76
C GLN A 65 -7.47 14.35 -22.68
N LEU A 66 -7.30 13.70 -21.52
CA LEU A 66 -6.31 12.65 -21.32
C LEU A 66 -6.65 11.40 -22.14
N GLU A 67 -7.92 11.00 -22.19
CA GLU A 67 -8.40 9.89 -23.01
C GLU A 67 -8.14 10.14 -24.51
N SER A 68 -8.41 11.35 -24.99
CA SER A 68 -8.09 11.73 -26.39
C SER A 68 -6.59 11.68 -26.66
N LYS A 69 -5.76 12.14 -25.70
CA LYS A 69 -4.31 12.10 -25.84
C LYS A 69 -3.79 10.66 -25.88
N ILE A 70 -4.29 9.79 -24.99
CA ILE A 70 -3.97 8.37 -24.99
C ILE A 70 -4.38 7.72 -26.31
N GLY A 71 -5.57 8.06 -26.84
CA GLY A 71 -6.03 7.59 -28.14
C GLY A 71 -5.05 7.94 -29.27
N ASN A 72 -4.60 9.20 -29.32
CA ASN A 72 -3.61 9.65 -30.31
C ASN A 72 -2.26 8.91 -30.14
N ASP A 73 -1.75 8.84 -28.90
CA ASP A 73 -0.48 8.17 -28.60
C ASP A 73 -0.55 6.67 -28.95
N THR A 74 -1.70 6.01 -28.74
CA THR A 74 -1.91 4.61 -29.15
C THR A 74 -1.92 4.44 -30.66
N GLY A 75 -2.53 5.38 -31.40
CA GLY A 75 -2.51 5.40 -32.86
C GLY A 75 -1.09 5.58 -33.42
N ASP A 76 -0.33 6.51 -32.84
CA ASP A 76 1.08 6.72 -33.20
C ASP A 76 1.94 5.49 -32.90
N ARG A 77 1.71 4.84 -31.75
CA ARG A 77 2.37 3.58 -31.39
C ARG A 77 2.06 2.48 -32.39
N ASP A 78 0.81 2.35 -32.82
CA ASP A 78 0.41 1.32 -33.80
C ASP A 78 0.99 1.62 -35.19
N HIS A 79 1.04 2.89 -35.60
CA HIS A 79 1.70 3.30 -36.84
C HIS A 79 3.21 3.00 -36.81
N LEU A 80 3.90 3.32 -35.71
CA LEU A 80 5.32 2.98 -35.53
C LEU A 80 5.54 1.47 -35.51
N LEU A 81 4.66 0.70 -34.85
CA LEU A 81 4.75 -0.76 -34.83
C LEU A 81 4.61 -1.35 -36.23
N ASN A 82 3.68 -0.85 -37.04
CA ASN A 82 3.52 -1.28 -38.43
C ASN A 82 4.74 -0.90 -39.28
N LYS A 83 5.33 0.27 -39.07
CA LYS A 83 6.58 0.67 -39.75
C LYS A 83 7.75 -0.23 -39.37
N VAL A 84 7.88 -0.59 -38.09
CA VAL A 84 8.91 -1.54 -37.64
C VAL A 84 8.71 -2.90 -38.29
N LYS A 85 7.47 -3.40 -38.35
CA LYS A 85 7.15 -4.67 -39.02
C LYS A 85 7.54 -4.65 -40.51
N ALA A 86 7.17 -3.60 -41.24
CA ALA A 86 7.53 -3.44 -42.64
C ALA A 86 9.06 -3.42 -42.84
N LEU A 87 9.78 -2.66 -42.00
CA LEU A 87 11.25 -2.59 -42.06
C LEU A 87 11.90 -3.93 -41.71
N THR A 88 11.33 -4.70 -40.78
CA THR A 88 11.85 -6.05 -40.48
C THR A 88 11.62 -7.02 -41.64
N GLU A 89 10.49 -6.94 -42.34
CA GLU A 89 10.21 -7.74 -43.54
C GLU A 89 11.19 -7.38 -44.68
N GLU A 90 11.41 -6.08 -44.92
CA GLU A 90 12.42 -5.62 -45.89
C GLU A 90 13.83 -6.10 -45.53
N LEU A 91 14.21 -6.06 -44.25
CA LEU A 91 15.50 -6.54 -43.78
C LEU A 91 15.68 -8.04 -44.04
N GLU A 92 14.65 -8.86 -43.77
CA GLU A 92 14.71 -10.30 -44.05
C GLU A 92 14.80 -10.59 -45.54
N MET A 93 14.09 -9.82 -46.38
CA MET A 93 14.23 -9.90 -47.85
C MET A 93 15.65 -9.60 -48.31
N TRP A 94 16.26 -8.52 -47.81
CA TRP A 94 17.65 -8.16 -48.15
C TRP A 94 18.66 -9.17 -47.63
N LYS A 95 18.46 -9.75 -46.44
CA LYS A 95 19.31 -10.84 -45.93
C LYS A 95 19.23 -12.09 -46.80
N ALA A 96 18.03 -12.48 -47.23
CA ALA A 96 17.84 -13.62 -48.13
C ALA A 96 18.55 -13.39 -49.47
N GLU A 97 18.42 -12.19 -50.02
CA GLU A 97 19.09 -11.81 -51.27
C GLU A 97 20.61 -11.76 -51.13
N HIS A 98 21.13 -11.24 -50.02
CA HIS A 98 22.56 -11.25 -49.71
C HIS A 98 23.10 -12.69 -49.64
N SER A 99 22.39 -13.58 -48.95
CA SER A 99 22.77 -14.99 -48.82
C SER A 99 22.75 -15.70 -50.19
N ARG A 100 21.77 -15.37 -51.05
CA ARG A 100 21.69 -15.87 -52.43
C ARG A 100 22.88 -15.42 -53.29
N LEU A 101 23.20 -14.12 -53.26
CA LEU A 101 24.32 -13.53 -54.00
C LEU A 101 25.66 -14.06 -53.48
N GLN A 102 25.81 -14.24 -52.16
CA GLN A 102 26.99 -14.87 -51.57
C GLN A 102 27.18 -16.30 -52.06
N GLY A 103 26.10 -17.08 -52.15
CA GLY A 103 26.11 -18.41 -52.77
C GLY A 103 26.59 -18.36 -54.22
N GLN A 104 26.06 -17.44 -55.04
CA GLN A 104 26.51 -17.28 -56.43
C GLN A 104 27.99 -16.88 -56.53
N HIS A 105 28.47 -16.00 -55.64
CA HIS A 105 29.87 -15.60 -55.59
C HIS A 105 30.79 -16.79 -55.29
N THR A 106 30.44 -17.65 -54.33
CA THR A 106 31.25 -18.84 -54.01
C THR A 106 31.34 -19.81 -55.18
N VAL A 107 30.26 -19.99 -55.95
CA VAL A 107 30.25 -20.85 -57.14
C VAL A 107 31.12 -20.25 -58.24
N LEU A 108 30.99 -18.96 -58.54
CA LEU A 108 31.80 -18.28 -59.55
C LEU A 108 33.28 -18.26 -59.17
N GLN A 109 33.60 -18.11 -57.88
CA GLN A 109 34.97 -18.19 -57.38
C GLN A 109 35.56 -19.59 -57.57
N GLY A 110 34.80 -20.65 -57.28
CA GLY A 110 35.22 -22.02 -57.57
C GLY A 110 35.46 -22.28 -59.06
N GLN A 111 34.59 -21.75 -59.93
CA GLN A 111 34.78 -21.82 -61.39
C GLN A 111 36.03 -21.06 -61.85
N ARG A 112 36.32 -19.90 -61.25
CA ARG A 112 37.55 -19.14 -61.53
C ARG A 112 38.79 -19.92 -61.11
N GLU A 113 38.79 -20.53 -59.92
CA GLU A 113 39.90 -21.36 -59.44
C GLU A 113 40.09 -22.64 -60.28
N ASP A 114 39.00 -23.24 -60.77
CA ASP A 114 39.06 -24.35 -61.75
C ASP A 114 39.67 -23.92 -63.08
N LEU A 115 39.30 -22.74 -63.59
CA LEU A 115 39.84 -22.17 -64.83
C LEU A 115 41.31 -21.78 -64.66
N GLU A 116 41.69 -21.17 -63.54
CA GLU A 116 43.07 -20.86 -63.18
C GLU A 116 43.90 -22.16 -63.09
N ARG A 117 43.38 -23.22 -62.47
CA ARG A 117 44.03 -24.55 -62.46
C ARG A 117 44.18 -25.12 -63.87
N LYS A 118 43.17 -24.99 -64.73
CA LYS A 118 43.25 -25.44 -66.14
C LYS A 118 44.28 -24.63 -66.94
N ILE A 119 44.35 -23.32 -66.73
CA ILE A 119 45.33 -22.44 -67.36
C ILE A 119 46.74 -22.79 -66.87
N GLN A 120 46.93 -22.99 -65.56
CA GLN A 120 48.20 -23.43 -64.98
C GLN A 120 48.65 -24.79 -65.53
N MET A 121 47.73 -25.75 -65.63
CA MET A 121 47.97 -27.08 -66.24
C MET A 121 48.27 -27.00 -67.75
N SER A 122 47.73 -25.99 -68.45
CA SER A 122 48.05 -25.74 -69.86
C SER A 122 49.35 -24.96 -70.05
N SER A 123 49.77 -24.16 -69.05
CA SER A 123 51.02 -23.40 -69.05
C SER A 123 52.26 -24.29 -68.85
N ASP A 124 52.07 -25.51 -68.33
CA ASP A 124 53.13 -26.53 -68.21
C ASP A 124 53.29 -27.41 -69.49
N ARG A 125 52.54 -27.12 -70.57
CA ARG A 125 52.71 -27.78 -71.88
C ARG A 125 53.35 -26.83 -72.91
N PRO A 126 54.62 -27.03 -73.31
CA PRO A 126 55.26 -26.27 -74.37
C PRO A 126 54.88 -26.85 -75.75
N VAL A 127 53.59 -26.87 -76.09
CA VAL A 127 53.14 -27.37 -77.41
C VAL A 127 51.96 -26.55 -77.91
N VAL A 128 52.21 -25.29 -78.26
CA VAL A 128 51.45 -24.55 -79.29
C VAL A 128 52.38 -23.64 -80.12
N THR A 129 53.62 -23.40 -79.69
CA THR A 129 54.56 -22.54 -80.42
C THR A 129 55.29 -23.26 -81.57
N LYS A 130 55.58 -24.56 -81.46
CA LYS A 130 56.32 -25.32 -82.49
C LYS A 130 55.53 -25.67 -83.74
N GLU A 131 54.24 -26.04 -83.63
CA GLU A 131 53.41 -26.35 -84.80
C GLU A 131 53.09 -25.08 -85.64
N MET A 132 52.99 -23.93 -84.96
CA MET A 132 52.86 -22.61 -85.60
C MET A 132 54.16 -22.19 -86.30
N GLU A 133 55.32 -22.49 -85.71
CA GLU A 133 56.64 -22.26 -86.31
C GLU A 133 56.94 -23.23 -87.48
N GLU A 134 56.51 -24.49 -87.39
CA GLU A 134 56.64 -25.48 -88.46
C GLU A 134 55.74 -25.13 -89.66
N ALA A 135 54.52 -24.66 -89.43
CA ALA A 135 53.64 -24.14 -90.48
C ALA A 135 54.23 -22.87 -91.15
N LEU A 136 54.92 -22.01 -90.40
CA LEU A 136 55.65 -20.85 -90.93
C LEU A 136 56.93 -21.24 -91.70
N SER A 137 57.59 -22.33 -91.32
CA SER A 137 58.79 -22.84 -91.99
C SER A 137 58.50 -23.48 -93.35
N LEU A 138 57.35 -24.17 -93.51
CA LEU A 138 56.87 -24.68 -94.79
C LEU A 138 56.48 -23.56 -95.76
N LEU A 139 55.98 -22.44 -95.24
CA LEU A 139 55.71 -21.23 -96.02
C LEU A 139 57.00 -20.51 -96.46
N ARG A 140 58.07 -20.58 -95.65
CA ARG A 140 59.41 -20.05 -96.00
C ARG A 140 60.11 -20.90 -97.06
N LEU A 141 60.02 -22.23 -96.97
CA LEU A 141 60.63 -23.13 -97.97
C LEU A 141 59.94 -23.07 -99.34
N ARG A 142 58.65 -22.71 -99.39
CA ARG A 142 57.92 -22.47 -100.64
C ARG A 142 58.31 -21.15 -101.33
N LYS A 143 58.96 -20.23 -100.60
CA LYS A 143 59.43 -18.93 -101.10
C LYS A 143 60.83 -19.01 -101.73
N GLU A 144 61.61 -20.06 -101.45
CA GLU A 144 63.01 -20.19 -101.89
C GLU A 144 63.21 -20.83 -103.28
N MET A 145 62.18 -21.44 -103.89
CA MET A 145 62.27 -22.11 -105.21
C MET A 145 61.53 -21.33 -106.31
N GLY A 146 61.93 -20.07 -106.52
CA GLY A 146 61.31 -19.15 -107.47
C GLY A 146 61.24 -19.66 -108.91
N LEU A 147 60.04 -19.64 -109.48
CA LEU A 147 59.81 -19.68 -110.93
C LEU A 147 58.57 -18.87 -111.30
N SER A 148 58.79 -17.99 -112.27
CA SER A 148 57.84 -17.29 -113.15
C SER A 148 57.16 -16.01 -112.64
N VAL A 149 57.47 -14.97 -113.41
CA VAL A 149 56.88 -13.63 -113.43
C VAL A 149 55.34 -13.68 -113.53
N GLY A 150 54.69 -12.92 -112.62
CA GLY A 150 53.24 -12.62 -112.56
C GLY A 150 52.48 -13.64 -111.70
N PRO A 151 52.12 -13.36 -110.42
CA PRO A 151 51.17 -12.35 -109.93
C PRO A 151 51.66 -11.71 -108.60
N GLU A 152 52.97 -11.49 -108.47
CA GLU A 152 53.63 -11.09 -107.21
C GLU A 152 53.24 -9.68 -106.74
N MET A 153 52.97 -8.75 -107.65
CA MET A 153 52.52 -7.40 -107.29
C MET A 153 51.11 -7.39 -106.68
N ARG A 154 50.27 -8.42 -106.92
CA ARG A 154 48.94 -8.57 -106.32
C ARG A 154 49.01 -9.20 -104.93
N LEU A 155 49.90 -10.17 -104.73
CA LEU A 155 50.15 -10.79 -103.41
C LEU A 155 50.92 -9.86 -102.47
N GLU A 156 51.86 -9.08 -102.99
CA GLU A 156 52.59 -8.07 -102.22
C GLU A 156 51.67 -6.90 -101.86
N ALA A 157 50.82 -6.42 -102.79
CA ALA A 157 49.76 -5.46 -102.50
C ALA A 157 48.70 -6.00 -101.53
N GLU A 158 48.30 -7.28 -101.63
CA GLU A 158 47.41 -7.93 -100.65
C GLU A 158 48.07 -8.07 -99.28
N SER A 159 49.38 -8.35 -99.21
CA SER A 159 50.13 -8.41 -97.95
C SER A 159 50.32 -7.02 -97.31
N LEU A 160 50.60 -6.00 -98.12
CA LEU A 160 50.71 -4.61 -97.71
C LEU A 160 49.35 -4.07 -97.26
N HIS A 161 48.27 -4.46 -97.94
CA HIS A 161 46.89 -4.13 -97.58
C HIS A 161 46.47 -4.82 -96.28
N LYS A 162 46.87 -6.08 -96.05
CA LYS A 162 46.66 -6.79 -94.77
C LYS A 162 47.45 -6.14 -93.64
N SER A 163 48.70 -5.75 -93.86
CA SER A 163 49.53 -5.05 -92.88
C SER A 163 48.97 -3.66 -92.56
N LYS A 164 48.48 -2.93 -93.58
CA LYS A 164 47.80 -1.64 -93.40
C LYS A 164 46.50 -1.78 -92.62
N LYS A 165 45.67 -2.78 -92.94
CA LYS A 165 44.47 -3.11 -92.15
C LYS A 165 44.80 -3.44 -90.71
N LEU A 166 45.81 -4.27 -90.45
CA LEU A 166 46.24 -4.58 -89.09
C LEU A 166 46.74 -3.33 -88.34
N LEU A 167 47.46 -2.43 -89.01
CA LEU A 167 47.87 -1.14 -88.43
C LEU A 167 46.67 -0.24 -88.11
N ASP A 168 45.67 -0.19 -89.00
CA ASP A 168 44.46 0.58 -88.78
C ASP A 168 43.60 -0.04 -87.65
N ASP A 169 43.48 -1.37 -87.59
CA ASP A 169 42.82 -2.08 -86.49
C ASP A 169 43.54 -1.87 -85.15
N MET A 170 44.88 -1.87 -85.15
CA MET A 170 45.68 -1.54 -83.95
C MET A 170 45.52 -0.08 -83.53
N ARG A 171 45.37 0.85 -84.48
CA ARG A 171 45.08 2.26 -84.19
C ARG A 171 43.67 2.44 -83.61
N VAL A 172 42.69 1.72 -84.14
CA VAL A 172 41.31 1.73 -83.60
C VAL A 172 41.30 1.16 -82.18
N ALA A 173 41.92 -0.01 -81.96
CA ALA A 173 42.02 -0.61 -80.63
C ALA A 173 42.76 0.30 -79.62
N HIS A 174 43.83 0.98 -80.07
CA HIS A 174 44.54 1.93 -79.22
C HIS A 174 43.68 3.17 -78.91
N ALA A 175 42.90 3.67 -79.87
CA ALA A 175 41.97 4.78 -79.65
C ALA A 175 40.85 4.39 -78.66
N GLU A 176 40.30 3.19 -78.79
CA GLU A 176 39.31 2.63 -77.86
C GLU A 176 39.89 2.49 -76.45
N LEU A 177 41.12 1.97 -76.33
CA LEU A 177 41.81 1.85 -75.03
C LEU A 177 42.06 3.22 -74.39
N CYS A 178 42.45 4.23 -75.17
CA CYS A 178 42.62 5.60 -74.66
C CYS A 178 41.27 6.16 -74.16
N GLN A 179 40.19 5.90 -74.89
CA GLN A 179 38.86 6.35 -74.48
C GLN A 179 38.39 5.65 -73.20
N GLU A 180 38.62 4.34 -73.05
CA GLU A 180 38.33 3.61 -71.81
C GLU A 180 39.21 4.06 -70.64
N LEU A 181 40.48 4.41 -70.90
CA LEU A 181 41.36 5.00 -69.90
C LEU A 181 40.84 6.36 -69.40
N ASP A 182 40.34 7.19 -70.31
CA ASP A 182 39.79 8.51 -69.94
C ASP A 182 38.46 8.36 -69.18
N LYS A 183 37.58 7.44 -69.58
CA LYS A 183 36.37 7.09 -68.81
C LYS A 183 36.70 6.61 -67.40
N THR A 184 37.66 5.70 -67.26
CA THR A 184 38.07 5.17 -65.94
C THR A 184 38.69 6.26 -65.06
N ARG A 185 39.44 7.20 -65.65
CA ARG A 185 39.95 8.40 -64.94
C ARG A 185 38.83 9.33 -64.47
N GLU A 186 37.81 9.56 -65.30
CA GLU A 186 36.65 10.36 -64.89
C GLU A 186 35.87 9.70 -63.75
N ILE A 187 35.63 8.39 -63.85
CA ILE A 187 34.98 7.61 -62.78
C ILE A 187 35.82 7.67 -61.49
N LEU A 188 37.14 7.56 -61.58
CA LEU A 188 38.02 7.64 -60.41
C LEU A 188 37.94 9.00 -59.72
N LYS A 189 37.96 10.10 -60.49
CA LYS A 189 37.80 11.47 -59.96
C LYS A 189 36.44 11.63 -59.27
N LEU A 190 35.38 11.11 -59.87
CA LEU A 190 34.04 11.15 -59.31
C LEU A 190 33.96 10.33 -58.01
N GLN A 191 34.59 9.16 -57.96
CA GLN A 191 34.67 8.34 -56.76
C GLN A 191 35.47 9.02 -55.64
N GLU A 192 36.58 9.70 -55.97
CA GLU A 192 37.35 10.48 -55.00
C GLU A 192 36.52 11.62 -54.39
N GLN A 193 35.75 12.32 -55.22
CA GLN A 193 34.84 13.37 -54.78
C GLN A 193 33.73 12.80 -53.87
N ILE A 194 33.08 11.71 -54.28
CA ILE A 194 32.06 11.02 -53.47
C ILE A 194 32.64 10.59 -52.11
N ASN A 195 33.84 9.99 -52.10
CA ASN A 195 34.49 9.56 -50.88
C ASN A 195 34.85 10.73 -49.95
N LYS A 196 35.17 11.90 -50.53
CA LYS A 196 35.42 13.13 -49.78
C LYS A 196 34.13 13.65 -49.15
N ASP A 197 33.05 13.72 -49.92
CA ASP A 197 31.74 14.18 -49.44
C ASP A 197 31.21 13.26 -48.32
N TYR A 198 31.38 11.94 -48.46
CA TYR A 198 31.04 11.00 -47.37
C TYR A 198 31.89 11.20 -46.11
N LYS A 199 33.18 11.52 -46.24
CA LYS A 199 34.02 11.81 -45.07
C LYS A 199 33.56 13.08 -44.37
N ASP A 200 33.19 14.11 -45.11
CA ASP A 200 32.70 15.38 -44.55
C ASP A 200 31.34 15.20 -43.88
N GLU A 201 30.43 14.42 -44.47
CA GLU A 201 29.13 14.09 -43.87
C GLU A 201 29.28 13.25 -42.59
N LEU A 202 30.18 12.26 -42.58
CA LEU A 202 30.50 11.48 -41.39
C LEU A 202 31.08 12.35 -40.27
N GLN A 203 31.95 13.31 -40.60
CA GLN A 203 32.47 14.25 -39.61
C GLN A 203 31.36 15.17 -39.07
N HIS A 204 30.45 15.63 -39.93
CA HIS A 204 29.33 16.46 -39.52
C HIS A 204 28.37 15.72 -38.60
N LEU A 205 27.96 14.50 -38.99
CA LEU A 205 27.14 13.60 -38.18
C LEU A 205 27.83 13.27 -36.85
N GLY A 206 29.14 13.00 -36.87
CA GLY A 206 29.95 12.76 -35.67
C GLY A 206 29.89 13.92 -34.68
N ARG A 207 30.07 15.17 -35.16
CA ARG A 207 29.94 16.36 -34.31
C ARG A 207 28.52 16.52 -33.75
N LYS A 208 27.49 16.25 -34.56
CA LYS A 208 26.09 16.33 -34.13
C LYS A 208 25.77 15.31 -33.03
N VAL A 209 26.24 14.07 -33.18
CA VAL A 209 26.08 13.02 -32.16
C VAL A 209 26.77 13.41 -30.86
N VAL A 210 28.01 13.90 -30.91
CA VAL A 210 28.74 14.36 -29.72
C VAL A 210 28.02 15.54 -29.05
N SER A 211 27.52 16.51 -29.82
CA SER A 211 26.77 17.64 -29.28
C SER A 211 25.50 17.20 -28.58
N MET A 212 24.70 16.32 -29.19
CA MET A 212 23.48 15.79 -28.55
C MET A 212 23.82 14.96 -27.31
N LYS A 213 24.88 14.15 -27.36
CA LYS A 213 25.34 13.36 -26.20
C LYS A 213 25.65 14.27 -25.01
N ASN A 214 26.42 15.34 -25.23
CA ASN A 214 26.76 16.30 -24.19
C ASN A 214 25.53 17.01 -23.62
N GLU A 215 24.55 17.36 -24.46
CA GLU A 215 23.29 17.96 -24.01
C GLU A 215 22.49 17.00 -23.12
N TYR A 216 22.39 15.73 -23.51
CA TYR A 216 21.72 14.71 -22.70
C TYR A 216 22.46 14.42 -21.40
N GLU A 217 23.79 14.36 -21.42
CA GLU A 217 24.60 14.19 -20.20
C GLU A 217 24.36 15.33 -19.21
N LEU A 218 24.30 16.58 -19.69
CA LEU A 218 24.03 17.74 -18.84
C LEU A 218 22.62 17.71 -18.25
N ARG A 219 21.61 17.36 -19.04
CA ARG A 219 20.23 17.17 -18.53
C ARG A 219 20.14 16.05 -17.50
N LEU A 220 20.85 14.95 -17.73
CA LEU A 220 20.88 13.83 -16.80
C LEU A 220 21.50 14.23 -15.45
N GLU A 221 22.54 15.08 -15.48
CA GLU A 221 23.16 15.62 -14.28
C GLU A 221 22.23 16.57 -13.52
N GLU A 222 21.49 17.43 -14.22
CA GLU A 222 20.47 18.30 -13.62
C GLU A 222 19.34 17.49 -12.97
N ASP A 223 18.84 16.46 -13.66
CA ASP A 223 17.80 15.56 -13.15
C ASP A 223 18.31 14.78 -11.93
N ALA A 224 19.55 14.30 -11.94
CA ALA A 224 20.16 13.61 -10.80
C ALA A 224 20.24 14.53 -9.57
N ARG A 225 20.66 15.80 -9.74
CA ARG A 225 20.68 16.78 -8.64
C ARG A 225 19.28 17.06 -8.10
N LEU A 226 18.28 17.14 -8.97
CA LEU A 226 16.88 17.33 -8.55
C LEU A 226 16.37 16.13 -7.73
N LEU A 227 16.73 14.91 -8.16
CA LEU A 227 16.41 13.69 -7.42
C LEU A 227 17.08 13.67 -6.05
N ASP A 228 18.34 14.08 -5.93
CA ASP A 228 19.03 14.20 -4.63
C ASP A 228 18.34 15.21 -3.70
N VAL A 229 17.94 16.38 -4.22
CA VAL A 229 17.20 17.38 -3.45
C VAL A 229 15.86 16.82 -2.97
N ARG A 230 15.13 16.09 -3.83
CA ARG A 230 13.87 15.44 -3.47
C ARG A 230 14.08 14.34 -2.44
N ALA A 231 15.10 13.49 -2.61
CA ALA A 231 15.44 12.43 -1.69
C ALA A 231 15.78 12.99 -0.29
N ASN A 232 16.56 14.06 -0.23
CA ASN A 232 16.87 14.76 1.03
C ASN A 232 15.62 15.34 1.68
N LYS A 233 14.70 15.90 0.89
CA LYS A 233 13.43 16.43 1.41
C LYS A 233 12.54 15.31 1.94
N ILE A 234 12.45 14.18 1.24
CA ILE A 234 11.72 13.00 1.68
C ILE A 234 12.31 12.47 2.99
N ALA A 235 13.63 12.29 3.06
CA ALA A 235 14.31 11.83 4.27
C ALA A 235 14.04 12.76 5.48
N SER A 236 14.02 14.07 5.26
CA SER A 236 13.67 15.05 6.29
C SER A 236 12.21 14.92 6.75
N LEU A 237 11.26 14.76 5.82
CA LEU A 237 9.84 14.58 6.14
C LEU A 237 9.57 13.24 6.83
N GLU A 238 10.22 12.16 6.41
CA GLU A 238 10.15 10.85 7.06
C GLU A 238 10.73 10.88 8.47
N ALA A 239 11.82 11.63 8.71
CA ALA A 239 12.37 11.82 10.04
C ALA A 239 11.37 12.57 10.95
N GLN A 240 10.70 13.61 10.42
CA GLN A 240 9.64 14.32 11.14
C GLN A 240 8.47 13.40 11.48
N LEU A 241 7.99 12.62 10.50
CA LEU A 241 6.91 11.63 10.70
C LEU A 241 7.28 10.57 11.73
N ARG A 242 8.51 10.04 11.68
CA ARG A 242 9.02 9.10 12.69
C ARG A 242 9.06 9.72 14.09
N SER A 243 9.40 10.99 14.21
CA SER A 243 9.37 11.69 15.51
C SER A 243 7.94 11.86 16.04
N ILE A 244 6.99 12.18 15.17
CA ILE A 244 5.56 12.31 15.50
C ILE A 244 4.98 10.95 15.89
N ALA A 245 5.31 9.88 15.15
CA ALA A 245 4.88 8.52 15.45
C ALA A 245 5.41 8.02 16.80
N ARG A 246 6.66 8.37 17.15
CA ARG A 246 7.25 8.12 18.47
C ARG A 246 6.73 9.05 19.57
N GLY A 247 5.91 10.04 19.21
CA GLY A 247 5.30 11.01 20.11
C GLY A 247 6.28 11.97 20.78
N THR A 248 7.49 12.11 20.22
CA THR A 248 8.41 13.20 20.54
C THR A 248 8.04 14.38 19.65
N THR A 249 7.18 15.27 20.11
CA THR A 249 6.94 16.53 19.40
C THR A 249 8.24 17.34 19.43
N VAL A 250 8.82 17.61 18.26
CA VAL A 250 10.04 18.44 18.10
C VAL A 250 9.76 19.92 18.37
N ASP A 251 8.54 20.30 18.77
CA ASP A 251 8.21 21.64 19.26
C ASP A 251 8.73 21.84 20.69
N SER A 252 10.06 21.92 20.79
CA SER A 252 10.81 22.39 21.93
C SER A 252 10.76 23.93 22.07
N SER A 253 9.93 24.61 21.27
CA SER A 253 9.75 26.07 21.31
C SER A 253 8.51 26.56 22.07
N THR A 254 7.82 25.69 22.81
CA THR A 254 6.65 26.09 23.61
C THR A 254 6.64 25.48 25.01
N GLN A 255 7.82 25.18 25.56
CA GLN A 255 7.98 24.97 26.99
C GLN A 255 8.07 26.33 27.71
N GLU A 256 6.96 27.08 27.74
CA GLU A 256 6.84 28.21 28.69
C GLU A 256 5.55 28.16 29.52
N ASN A 257 4.76 27.10 29.46
CA ASN A 257 3.58 26.96 30.33
C ASN A 257 3.37 25.52 30.81
N SER A 258 4.40 24.88 31.34
CA SER A 258 4.20 23.77 32.27
C SER A 258 3.91 24.36 33.66
N PRO A 259 2.72 24.14 34.26
CA PRO A 259 2.54 24.44 35.67
C PRO A 259 3.49 23.56 36.49
N GLU A 260 3.98 24.11 37.60
CA GLU A 260 5.12 23.65 38.43
C GLU A 260 5.00 22.26 39.11
N ASP A 261 4.19 21.33 38.61
CA ASP A 261 4.16 19.96 39.11
C ASP A 261 4.94 19.03 38.15
N GLY A 262 6.12 18.60 38.60
CA GLY A 262 7.03 17.68 37.90
C GLY A 262 6.46 16.28 37.69
N VAL A 263 5.48 16.16 36.79
CA VAL A 263 4.88 14.90 36.36
C VAL A 263 5.42 14.56 34.98
N ASP A 264 6.41 13.66 34.93
CA ASP A 264 6.90 13.10 33.67
C ASP A 264 5.78 12.30 32.99
N LEU A 265 5.11 12.91 32.01
CA LEU A 265 4.11 12.27 31.16
C LEU A 265 4.82 11.58 29.99
N SER A 266 4.51 10.30 29.75
CA SER A 266 5.03 9.63 28.56
C SER A 266 4.29 10.12 27.31
N ALA A 267 4.92 9.94 26.14
CA ALA A 267 4.36 10.32 24.85
C ALA A 267 2.91 9.81 24.65
N GLY A 268 1.97 10.73 24.39
CA GLY A 268 0.55 10.42 24.20
C GLY A 268 -0.28 10.24 25.47
N GLN A 269 0.29 10.49 26.66
CA GLN A 269 -0.47 10.56 27.91
C GLN A 269 -0.89 11.99 28.23
N ASN A 270 -2.01 12.12 28.93
CA ASN A 270 -2.47 13.37 29.53
C ASN A 270 -2.73 13.15 31.02
N LEU A 271 -2.60 14.23 31.80
CA LEU A 271 -2.97 14.23 33.21
C LEU A 271 -4.41 14.69 33.34
N ILE A 272 -5.26 13.91 34.00
CA ILE A 272 -6.63 14.29 34.32
C ILE A 272 -6.75 14.39 35.84
N GLU A 273 -7.28 15.50 36.31
CA GLU A 273 -7.42 15.78 37.72
C GLU A 273 -8.88 15.93 38.10
N LEU A 274 -9.27 15.22 39.16
CA LEU A 274 -10.58 15.32 39.80
C LEU A 274 -10.37 15.83 41.21
N GLY A 275 -10.74 17.09 41.46
CA GLY A 275 -10.71 17.69 42.79
C GLY A 275 -12.04 17.51 43.50
N ILE A 276 -12.04 16.86 44.66
CA ILE A 276 -13.17 16.75 45.55
C ILE A 276 -13.12 17.91 46.55
N GLY A 277 -14.08 18.83 46.42
CA GLY A 277 -14.15 20.05 47.22
C GLY A 277 -14.87 19.83 48.55
N SER A 278 -16.21 19.88 48.51
CA SER A 278 -17.05 19.79 49.71
C SER A 278 -18.36 19.05 49.45
N ALA A 279 -18.94 18.48 50.50
CA ALA A 279 -20.28 17.91 50.50
C ALA A 279 -21.12 18.57 51.59
N ALA A 280 -22.27 19.11 51.21
CA ALA A 280 -23.24 19.71 52.12
C ALA A 280 -24.50 18.83 52.16
N LEU A 281 -24.71 18.15 53.29
CA LEU A 281 -25.85 17.29 53.53
C LEU A 281 -27.04 18.10 54.04
N ASN A 282 -28.23 17.84 53.47
CA ASN A 282 -29.47 18.50 53.82
C ASN A 282 -30.12 17.88 55.06
N VAL A 283 -31.13 18.57 55.60
CA VAL A 283 -31.89 18.14 56.79
C VAL A 283 -32.56 16.77 56.57
N ASP A 284 -32.99 16.45 55.34
CA ASP A 284 -33.59 15.16 55.01
C ASP A 284 -32.59 14.01 55.12
N CYS A 285 -31.34 14.22 54.68
CA CYS A 285 -30.25 13.27 54.87
C CYS A 285 -29.96 13.08 56.36
N PHE A 286 -29.95 14.17 57.14
CA PHE A 286 -29.74 14.09 58.58
C PHE A 286 -30.85 13.31 59.31
N ASN A 287 -32.12 13.53 58.94
CA ASN A 287 -33.25 12.76 59.48
C ASN A 287 -33.16 11.28 59.11
N TYR A 288 -32.75 10.98 57.87
CA TYR A 288 -32.50 9.62 57.40
C TYR A 288 -31.37 8.94 58.19
N LEU A 289 -30.24 9.62 58.36
CA LEU A 289 -29.11 9.13 59.14
C LEU A 289 -29.47 8.90 60.61
N ARG A 290 -30.32 9.75 61.20
CA ARG A 290 -30.87 9.58 62.56
C ARG A 290 -31.81 8.38 62.67
N SER A 291 -32.53 8.02 61.61
CA SER A 291 -33.37 6.82 61.63
C SER A 291 -32.55 5.53 61.65
N LEU A 292 -31.30 5.58 61.16
CA LEU A 292 -30.37 4.45 61.10
C LEU A 292 -29.48 4.31 62.35
N SER A 293 -29.12 5.42 62.99
CA SER A 293 -28.34 5.42 64.24
C SER A 293 -29.25 5.82 65.41
N ALA A 294 -29.46 4.91 66.36
CA ALA A 294 -30.29 5.10 67.55
C ALA A 294 -29.68 6.09 68.58
N GLU A 295 -29.37 7.31 68.13
CA GLU A 295 -28.67 8.34 68.90
C GLU A 295 -29.64 9.46 69.34
N THR A 296 -29.42 9.96 70.56
CA THR A 296 -30.24 10.95 71.27
C THR A 296 -30.12 12.38 70.72
N PRO A 297 -31.13 13.25 70.91
CA PRO A 297 -31.30 14.50 70.18
C PRO A 297 -30.36 15.67 70.53
N GLU A 298 -29.45 15.54 71.50
CA GLU A 298 -28.74 16.70 72.10
C GLU A 298 -27.27 16.88 71.68
N GLU A 299 -26.67 15.95 70.94
CA GLU A 299 -25.30 16.08 70.43
C GLU A 299 -25.29 16.56 68.97
N ALA A 300 -24.43 17.53 68.65
CA ALA A 300 -24.22 17.97 67.28
C ALA A 300 -23.85 16.76 66.39
N PRO A 301 -24.27 16.72 65.11
CA PRO A 301 -24.10 15.53 64.29
C PRO A 301 -22.62 15.23 64.07
N ASN A 302 -22.05 14.28 64.81
CA ASN A 302 -20.72 13.71 64.54
C ASN A 302 -20.82 12.74 63.37
N VAL A 303 -21.32 13.21 62.22
CA VAL A 303 -21.40 12.41 61.00
C VAL A 303 -20.01 12.36 60.40
N VAL A 304 -19.44 11.17 60.35
CA VAL A 304 -18.13 10.91 59.77
C VAL A 304 -18.35 10.40 58.35
N THR A 305 -17.88 11.15 57.36
CA THR A 305 -18.07 10.82 55.94
C THR A 305 -16.77 10.76 55.16
N PHE A 306 -16.73 9.91 54.15
CA PHE A 306 -15.68 9.90 53.13
C PHE A 306 -16.28 9.58 51.77
N VAL A 307 -15.52 9.85 50.71
CA VAL A 307 -15.96 9.64 49.33
C VAL A 307 -15.14 8.53 48.70
N ALA A 308 -15.78 7.65 47.93
CA ALA A 308 -15.09 6.68 47.09
C ALA A 308 -15.66 6.68 45.66
N PHE A 309 -14.81 6.45 44.67
CA PHE A 309 -15.21 6.40 43.27
C PHE A 309 -14.21 5.60 42.42
N ASP A 310 -14.70 5.06 41.31
CA ASP A 310 -13.90 4.37 40.30
C ASP A 310 -13.73 5.25 39.06
N PHE A 311 -12.50 5.38 38.57
CA PHE A 311 -12.19 6.19 37.40
C PHE A 311 -11.46 5.37 36.34
N PHE A 312 -12.05 5.27 35.14
CA PHE A 312 -11.50 4.57 33.99
C PHE A 312 -10.95 3.17 34.31
N ASP A 313 -9.65 2.91 34.06
CA ASP A 313 -8.93 1.67 34.35
C ASP A 313 -8.18 1.69 35.70
N PHE A 314 -8.36 2.77 36.48
CA PHE A 314 -7.77 2.91 37.80
C PHE A 314 -8.63 2.25 38.86
N GLY A 315 -7.97 1.73 39.90
CA GLY A 315 -8.66 1.21 41.08
C GLY A 315 -9.39 2.31 41.86
N THR A 316 -10.32 1.88 42.72
CA THR A 316 -11.14 2.74 43.57
C THR A 316 -10.28 3.73 44.35
N GLN A 317 -10.61 5.02 44.21
CA GLN A 317 -9.99 6.09 44.96
C GLN A 317 -10.86 6.48 46.15
N VAL A 318 -10.23 6.85 47.26
CA VAL A 318 -10.93 7.19 48.51
C VAL A 318 -10.40 8.53 49.03
N SER A 319 -11.32 9.42 49.42
CA SER A 319 -10.96 10.70 50.04
C SER A 319 -10.57 10.52 51.51
N PRO A 320 -9.84 11.50 52.09
CA PRO A 320 -9.75 11.63 53.54
C PRO A 320 -11.14 11.67 54.18
N ILE A 321 -11.20 11.22 55.43
CA ILE A 321 -12.40 11.28 56.25
C ILE A 321 -12.64 12.73 56.68
N GLY A 322 -13.88 13.18 56.59
CA GLY A 322 -14.30 14.46 57.14
C GLY A 322 -15.51 14.33 58.06
N MET A 323 -15.75 15.39 58.84
CA MET A 323 -16.71 15.38 59.94
C MET A 323 -17.75 16.49 59.81
N GLY A 324 -18.98 16.16 60.18
CA GLY A 324 -20.12 17.08 60.21
C GLY A 324 -21.03 16.95 58.99
N LEU A 325 -22.09 17.78 58.97
CA LEU A 325 -23.05 17.83 57.86
C LEU A 325 -22.54 18.60 56.63
N LYS A 326 -21.56 19.48 56.83
CA LYS A 326 -20.86 20.20 55.75
C LYS A 326 -19.39 19.83 55.80
N THR A 327 -19.03 18.81 55.04
CA THR A 327 -17.69 18.26 55.02
C THR A 327 -16.87 18.90 53.91
N VAL A 328 -15.66 19.35 54.24
CA VAL A 328 -14.66 19.80 53.25
C VAL A 328 -13.58 18.73 53.15
N PHE A 329 -13.46 18.13 51.97
CA PHE A 329 -12.46 17.09 51.70
C PHE A 329 -11.16 17.69 51.16
N ALA A 330 -11.26 18.69 50.27
CA ALA A 330 -10.15 19.40 49.65
C ALA A 330 -9.04 18.48 49.09
N GLN A 331 -9.42 17.34 48.48
CA GLN A 331 -8.49 16.36 47.92
C GLN A 331 -8.54 16.37 46.40
N THR A 332 -7.39 16.45 45.76
CA THR A 332 -7.27 16.30 44.29
C THR A 332 -6.67 14.95 43.96
N PHE A 333 -7.32 14.22 43.05
CA PHE A 333 -6.85 12.95 42.49
C PHE A 333 -6.32 13.20 41.09
N GLN A 334 -5.13 12.68 40.79
CA GLN A 334 -4.44 12.86 39.52
C GLN A 334 -4.29 11.51 38.81
N PHE A 335 -4.76 11.43 37.56
CA PHE A 335 -4.78 10.21 36.76
C PHE A 335 -3.98 10.42 35.47
N ARG A 336 -2.99 9.56 35.22
CA ARG A 336 -2.17 9.59 34.00
C ARG A 336 -2.79 8.68 32.95
N VAL A 337 -3.47 9.24 31.97
CA VAL A 337 -4.25 8.44 31.01
C VAL A 337 -3.66 8.54 29.61
N ALA A 338 -3.54 7.41 28.92
CA ALA A 338 -3.26 7.40 27.50
C ALA A 338 -4.46 7.94 26.74
N ILE A 339 -4.26 8.94 25.88
CA ILE A 339 -5.34 9.43 25.02
C ILE A 339 -5.46 8.47 23.85
N ASP A 340 -6.46 7.59 23.90
CA ASP A 340 -6.84 6.65 22.86
C ASP A 340 -8.35 6.63 22.65
N ASP A 341 -8.82 5.85 21.66
CA ASP A 341 -10.24 5.77 21.33
C ASP A 341 -11.09 5.23 22.51
N PHE A 342 -10.52 4.36 23.35
CA PHE A 342 -11.20 3.81 24.53
C PHE A 342 -11.43 4.87 25.59
N PHE A 343 -10.41 5.68 25.89
CA PHE A 343 -10.51 6.76 26.86
C PHE A 343 -11.40 7.90 26.37
N LEU A 344 -11.29 8.28 25.10
CA LEU A 344 -12.18 9.28 24.51
C LEU A 344 -13.64 8.82 24.53
N HIS A 345 -13.90 7.54 24.24
CA HIS A 345 -15.22 6.96 24.37
C HIS A 345 -15.72 6.95 25.82
N TYR A 346 -14.85 6.66 26.80
CA TYR A 346 -15.17 6.70 28.23
C TYR A 346 -15.63 8.09 28.66
N ILE A 347 -14.87 9.15 28.34
CA ILE A 347 -15.23 10.53 28.68
C ILE A 347 -16.57 10.94 28.02
N GLN A 348 -16.80 10.51 26.78
CA GLN A 348 -18.03 10.86 26.05
C GLN A 348 -19.26 10.09 26.54
N SER A 349 -19.12 8.84 26.97
CA SER A 349 -20.28 7.96 27.15
C SER A 349 -20.60 7.67 28.61
N LYS A 350 -19.61 7.72 29.51
CA LYS A 350 -19.77 7.35 30.92
C LYS A 350 -19.70 8.57 31.85
N ALA A 351 -20.34 8.44 33.00
CA ALA A 351 -20.17 9.32 34.14
C ALA A 351 -19.47 8.56 35.26
N VAL A 352 -18.65 9.26 36.04
CA VAL A 352 -17.99 8.71 37.23
C VAL A 352 -19.02 8.72 38.36
N CYS A 353 -19.35 7.55 38.90
CA CYS A 353 -20.24 7.43 40.05
C CYS A 353 -19.42 7.64 41.32
N VAL A 354 -19.67 8.74 42.00
CA VAL A 354 -19.05 9.13 43.26
C VAL A 354 -19.99 8.74 44.39
N GLN A 355 -19.51 7.94 45.33
CA GLN A 355 -20.28 7.41 46.45
C GLN A 355 -19.80 8.04 47.75
N ILE A 356 -20.74 8.57 48.54
CA ILE A 356 -20.48 9.09 49.88
C ILE A 356 -20.83 8.02 50.90
N TYR A 357 -19.85 7.67 51.72
CA TYR A 357 -19.97 6.70 52.79
C TYR A 357 -20.11 7.40 54.14
N ARG A 358 -20.94 6.83 55.03
CA ARG A 358 -20.88 7.09 56.47
C ARG A 358 -20.01 6.03 57.10
N SER A 359 -19.08 6.44 57.95
CA SER A 359 -18.35 5.53 58.82
C SER A 359 -18.93 5.58 60.23
N ILE A 360 -19.28 4.42 60.79
CA ILE A 360 -19.68 4.27 62.19
C ILE A 360 -18.82 3.15 62.79
N GLY A 361 -17.85 3.54 63.62
CA GLY A 361 -16.90 2.57 64.19
C GLY A 361 -16.10 1.85 63.11
N THR A 362 -16.30 0.53 62.98
CA THR A 362 -15.63 -0.32 61.98
C THR A 362 -16.44 -0.57 60.72
N GLU A 363 -17.70 -0.13 60.68
CA GLU A 363 -18.60 -0.35 59.55
C GLU A 363 -18.73 0.92 58.71
N SER A 364 -18.87 0.74 57.40
CA SER A 364 -19.11 1.82 56.46
C SER A 364 -20.23 1.46 55.50
N PHE A 365 -21.17 2.37 55.28
CA PHE A 365 -22.28 2.19 54.35
C PHE A 365 -22.45 3.41 53.45
N VAL A 366 -22.92 3.16 52.23
CA VAL A 366 -23.20 4.22 51.25
C VAL A 366 -24.45 4.97 51.69
N ILE A 367 -24.36 6.30 51.78
CA ILE A 367 -25.49 7.18 52.12
C ILE A 367 -26.08 7.78 50.86
N ALA A 368 -25.21 8.25 49.97
CA ALA A 368 -25.59 9.00 48.79
C ALA A 368 -24.62 8.73 47.63
N THR A 369 -25.09 8.97 46.41
CA THR A 369 -24.35 8.82 45.17
C THR A 369 -24.48 10.08 44.33
N CYS A 370 -23.46 10.37 43.53
CA CYS A 370 -23.40 11.52 42.64
C CYS A 370 -22.74 11.13 41.33
N ASN A 371 -23.32 11.54 40.19
CA ASN A 371 -22.74 11.26 38.88
C ASN A 371 -21.95 12.48 38.38
N VAL A 372 -20.64 12.31 38.24
CA VAL A 372 -19.73 13.31 37.69
C VAL A 372 -19.59 13.09 36.18
N THR A 373 -20.04 14.05 35.38
CA THR A 373 -19.97 13.98 33.91
C THR A 373 -18.66 14.60 33.43
N LEU A 374 -17.89 13.84 32.65
CA LEU A 374 -16.58 14.27 32.16
C LEU A 374 -16.62 14.93 30.77
N LYS A 375 -17.77 14.91 30.09
CA LYS A 375 -17.95 15.41 28.71
C LYS A 375 -17.41 16.82 28.49
N ASP A 376 -17.59 17.68 29.49
CA ASP A 376 -17.17 19.07 29.43
C ASP A 376 -15.65 19.26 29.31
N LEU A 377 -14.84 18.25 29.69
CA LEU A 377 -13.39 18.27 29.45
C LEU A 377 -13.04 18.25 27.96
N LEU A 378 -13.97 17.84 27.09
CA LEU A 378 -13.77 17.82 25.63
C LEU A 378 -14.19 19.12 24.95
N ASP A 379 -14.86 20.02 25.67
CA ASP A 379 -15.38 21.27 25.13
C ASP A 379 -14.24 22.28 24.95
N THR A 380 -14.00 22.71 23.71
CA THR A 380 -12.90 23.63 23.36
C THR A 380 -13.17 25.06 23.87
N SER A 381 -14.40 25.39 24.25
CA SER A 381 -14.74 26.69 24.83
C SER A 381 -14.38 26.80 26.32
N LYS A 382 -14.16 25.66 26.99
CA LYS A 382 -13.93 25.57 28.44
C LYS A 382 -12.46 25.18 28.70
N ASN A 383 -11.63 26.16 29.03
CA ASN A 383 -10.21 25.95 29.34
C ASN A 383 -9.94 26.17 30.85
N GLY A 384 -9.03 25.39 31.42
CA GLY A 384 -8.61 25.50 32.82
C GLY A 384 -9.34 24.56 33.77
N THR A 385 -9.37 24.92 35.06
CA THR A 385 -10.09 24.15 36.09
C THR A 385 -11.58 24.45 36.00
N LEU A 386 -12.37 23.42 35.75
CA LEU A 386 -13.82 23.48 35.68
C LEU A 386 -14.40 23.20 37.07
N HIS A 387 -15.31 24.06 37.53
CA HIS A 387 -15.94 23.95 38.84
C HIS A 387 -17.40 23.53 38.69
N TYR A 388 -17.80 22.50 39.42
CA TYR A 388 -19.14 21.93 39.35
C TYR A 388 -19.74 21.73 40.73
N CYS A 389 -21.07 21.77 40.76
CA CYS A 389 -21.87 21.43 41.92
C CYS A 389 -23.00 20.51 41.44
N ALA A 390 -23.10 19.32 42.02
CA ALA A 390 -24.08 18.31 41.67
C ALA A 390 -24.88 17.86 42.89
N ASP A 391 -26.10 17.40 42.66
CA ASP A 391 -26.97 16.92 43.74
C ASP A 391 -26.53 15.52 44.19
N LEU A 392 -26.56 15.31 45.51
CA LEU A 392 -26.34 14.02 46.15
C LEU A 392 -27.67 13.28 46.23
N ILE A 393 -27.75 12.10 45.62
CA ILE A 393 -28.96 11.30 45.56
C ILE A 393 -28.82 10.13 46.53
N SER A 394 -29.84 9.87 47.35
CA SER A 394 -29.87 8.75 48.28
C SER A 394 -29.58 7.41 47.59
N ALA A 395 -28.73 6.61 48.22
CA ALA A 395 -28.36 5.29 47.71
C ALA A 395 -29.50 4.25 47.82
N ASP A 396 -30.41 4.46 48.77
CA ASP A 396 -31.47 3.50 49.10
C ASP A 396 -32.70 3.63 48.19
N ASP A 397 -33.12 4.87 47.90
CA ASP A 397 -34.31 5.13 47.08
C ASP A 397 -34.01 5.65 45.67
N GLY A 398 -32.75 6.06 45.41
CA GLY A 398 -32.30 6.59 44.13
C GLY A 398 -33.03 7.86 43.67
N ARG A 399 -33.75 8.56 44.56
CA ARG A 399 -34.64 9.68 44.21
C ARG A 399 -34.54 10.87 45.15
N THR A 400 -34.33 10.66 46.45
CA THR A 400 -34.27 11.78 47.39
C THR A 400 -32.93 12.50 47.31
N VAL A 401 -32.98 13.83 47.32
CA VAL A 401 -31.78 14.67 47.26
C VAL A 401 -31.29 14.93 48.67
N PHE A 402 -30.19 14.28 49.03
CA PHE A 402 -29.55 14.34 50.33
C PHE A 402 -28.57 15.50 50.50
N GLY A 403 -28.29 16.27 49.44
CA GLY A 403 -27.39 17.41 49.56
C GLY A 403 -26.80 17.86 48.24
N LYS A 404 -25.73 18.64 48.35
CA LYS A 404 -24.92 19.11 47.22
C LYS A 404 -23.46 18.68 47.37
N PHE A 405 -22.84 18.36 46.25
CA PHE A 405 -21.46 17.92 46.13
C PHE A 405 -20.70 18.82 45.17
N GLU A 406 -19.62 19.42 45.64
CA GLU A 406 -18.75 20.30 44.88
C GLU A 406 -17.51 19.55 44.42
N TYR A 407 -17.26 19.57 43.11
CA TYR A 407 -16.08 18.95 42.51
C TYR A 407 -15.50 19.81 41.41
N THR A 408 -14.25 19.54 41.06
CA THR A 408 -13.51 20.24 40.02
C THR A 408 -12.87 19.26 39.06
N LEU A 409 -12.80 19.63 37.79
CA LEU A 409 -12.19 18.84 36.73
C LEU A 409 -11.13 19.67 36.03
N ARG A 410 -9.92 19.12 35.86
CA ARG A 410 -8.85 19.77 35.08
C ARG A 410 -8.15 18.75 34.19
N ALA A 411 -7.82 19.14 32.97
CA ALA A 411 -6.88 18.40 32.14
C ALA A 411 -5.54 19.16 32.12
N GLY A 412 -4.43 18.46 32.31
CA GLY A 412 -3.08 19.05 32.30
C GLY A 412 -2.75 19.66 30.94
N ILE A 413 -3.07 18.95 29.85
CA ILE A 413 -3.05 19.47 28.49
C ILE A 413 -4.50 19.61 28.03
N PRO A 414 -4.90 20.74 27.40
CA PRO A 414 -6.25 20.88 26.85
C PRO A 414 -6.61 19.71 25.93
N MET A 415 -7.76 19.07 26.17
CA MET A 415 -8.13 17.83 25.45
C MET A 415 -8.20 18.01 23.94
N ALA A 416 -8.55 19.21 23.44
CA ALA A 416 -8.51 19.52 22.02
C ALA A 416 -7.10 19.33 21.41
N GLN A 417 -6.06 19.77 22.12
CA GLN A 417 -4.67 19.59 21.71
C GLN A 417 -4.24 18.12 21.82
N ALA A 418 -4.61 17.45 22.91
CA ALA A 418 -4.27 16.05 23.13
C ALA A 418 -4.93 15.11 22.09
N ILE A 419 -6.18 15.37 21.70
CA ILE A 419 -6.89 14.65 20.63
C ILE A 419 -6.25 14.90 19.27
N ARG A 420 -5.85 16.16 18.99
CA ARG A 420 -5.15 16.49 17.74
C ARG A 420 -3.83 15.73 17.64
N ALA A 421 -3.02 15.77 18.69
CA ALA A 421 -1.77 15.04 18.75
C ALA A 421 -1.98 13.52 18.60
N HIS A 422 -3.03 12.95 19.19
CA HIS A 422 -3.39 11.55 19.00
C HIS A 422 -3.71 11.24 17.52
N LYS A 423 -4.56 12.05 16.87
CA LYS A 423 -4.91 11.86 15.45
C LYS A 423 -3.69 11.96 14.54
N GLU A 424 -2.85 12.97 14.75
CA GLU A 424 -1.61 13.16 14.00
C GLU A 424 -0.66 11.97 14.19
N ARG A 425 -0.54 11.44 15.41
CA ARG A 425 0.25 10.24 15.72
C ARG A 425 -0.30 8.99 15.03
N VAL A 426 -1.62 8.77 15.02
CA VAL A 426 -2.23 7.62 14.33
C VAL A 426 -1.97 7.70 12.83
N VAL A 427 -2.13 8.88 12.22
CA VAL A 427 -1.81 9.09 10.80
C VAL A 427 -0.33 8.86 10.53
N ALA A 428 0.56 9.40 11.36
CA ALA A 428 2.00 9.20 11.21
C ALA A 428 2.40 7.74 11.39
N LEU A 429 1.81 7.02 12.35
CA LEU A 429 2.08 5.60 12.57
C LEU A 429 1.67 4.78 11.34
N ASN A 430 0.48 5.03 10.77
CA ASN A 430 0.00 4.35 9.58
C ASN A 430 0.92 4.59 8.36
N LEU A 431 1.45 5.80 8.20
CA LEU A 431 2.38 6.14 7.12
C LEU A 431 3.78 5.54 7.34
N VAL A 432 4.23 5.44 8.60
CA VAL A 432 5.52 4.83 8.95
C VAL A 432 5.48 3.31 8.83
N THR A 433 4.35 2.67 9.15
CA THR A 433 4.19 1.21 8.98
C THR A 433 4.21 0.77 7.52
N ASP A 434 3.83 1.65 6.59
CA ASP A 434 3.94 1.41 5.14
C ASP A 434 5.37 1.61 4.60
N THR A 435 6.30 2.14 5.41
CA THR A 435 7.69 2.49 5.00
C THR A 435 8.77 1.68 5.72
N GLU A 436 8.43 0.60 6.42
CA GLU A 436 9.45 -0.35 6.91
C GLU A 436 10.23 -0.95 5.72
N PRO A 437 11.58 -0.90 5.74
CA PRO A 437 12.40 -1.11 4.55
C PRO A 437 12.60 -2.61 4.30
N SER A 438 11.71 -3.24 3.54
CA SER A 438 12.04 -4.44 2.80
C SER A 438 12.47 -4.04 1.39
N VAL A 439 13.78 -4.11 1.17
CA VAL A 439 14.53 -4.12 -0.10
C VAL A 439 13.69 -3.98 -1.38
N ALA A 440 13.88 -2.83 -2.05
CA ALA A 440 13.74 -2.57 -3.49
C ALA A 440 12.77 -3.46 -4.31
N THR A 441 11.68 -2.86 -4.80
CA THR A 441 11.13 -3.12 -6.15
C THR A 441 10.21 -1.95 -6.57
N PRO A 442 10.07 -1.69 -7.89
CA PRO A 442 9.64 -0.40 -8.42
C PRO A 442 8.15 -0.16 -8.20
N LEU A 443 7.80 1.12 -8.06
CA LEU A 443 6.44 1.64 -8.02
C LEU A 443 5.66 1.16 -9.25
N PHE A 444 4.70 0.24 -9.06
CA PHE A 444 3.54 0.09 -9.91
C PHE A 444 2.41 -0.61 -9.13
N GLY A 445 1.31 0.12 -8.90
CA GLY A 445 -0.04 -0.37 -8.58
C GLY A 445 -0.19 -1.46 -7.52
N SER A 446 -0.35 -1.08 -6.24
CA SER A 446 -0.92 -1.99 -5.23
C SER A 446 -2.45 -1.91 -5.26
N THR A 447 -3.06 -2.48 -6.31
CA THR A 447 -4.29 -3.23 -6.04
C THR A 447 -3.81 -4.49 -5.33
N LYS A 448 -4.10 -4.62 -4.03
CA LYS A 448 -3.80 -5.85 -3.28
C LYS A 448 -4.38 -7.02 -4.08
N LYS A 449 -3.53 -7.81 -4.74
CA LYS A 449 -3.94 -9.02 -5.46
C LYS A 449 -4.37 -10.02 -4.40
N ILE A 450 -5.68 -10.16 -4.21
CA ILE A 450 -6.28 -11.14 -3.32
C ILE A 450 -6.40 -12.43 -4.12
N ASN A 451 -5.86 -13.53 -3.58
CA ASN A 451 -5.98 -14.87 -4.11
C ASN A 451 -6.86 -15.72 -3.19
N ASP A 452 -7.57 -16.69 -3.74
CA ASP A 452 -8.40 -17.61 -2.95
C ASP A 452 -7.66 -18.94 -2.75
N LEU A 453 -7.30 -19.26 -1.50
CA LEU A 453 -6.73 -20.55 -1.13
C LEU A 453 -7.84 -21.50 -0.69
N GLN A 454 -7.97 -22.64 -1.35
CA GLN A 454 -8.90 -23.69 -0.96
C GLN A 454 -8.16 -24.83 -0.25
N VAL A 455 -8.62 -25.18 0.95
CA VAL A 455 -8.11 -26.33 1.72
C VAL A 455 -9.23 -27.36 1.85
N GLU A 456 -9.00 -28.56 1.30
CA GLU A 456 -9.91 -29.69 1.36
C GLU A 456 -9.33 -30.83 2.22
N ILE A 457 -10.03 -31.22 3.28
CA ILE A 457 -9.69 -32.32 4.17
C ILE A 457 -10.70 -33.45 3.95
N ARG A 458 -10.26 -34.52 3.27
CA ARG A 458 -11.15 -35.61 2.84
C ARG A 458 -11.42 -36.62 3.94
N GLN A 459 -10.39 -37.38 4.34
CA GLN A 459 -10.54 -38.50 5.26
C GLN A 459 -9.25 -38.74 6.04
N CYS A 460 -9.37 -39.34 7.21
CA CYS A 460 -8.27 -39.93 7.96
C CYS A 460 -8.51 -41.43 8.11
N THR A 461 -7.47 -42.24 8.10
CA THR A 461 -7.58 -43.70 8.24
C THR A 461 -6.69 -44.22 9.37
N GLY A 462 -7.10 -45.32 9.99
CA GLY A 462 -6.28 -46.02 10.97
C GLY A 462 -6.16 -45.36 12.35
N LEU A 463 -7.12 -44.51 12.75
CA LEU A 463 -7.14 -43.93 14.09
C LEU A 463 -7.38 -45.03 15.14
N ARG A 464 -6.42 -45.22 16.05
CA ARG A 464 -6.53 -46.16 17.17
C ARG A 464 -5.94 -45.54 18.43
N LYS A 465 -6.71 -45.54 19.51
CA LYS A 465 -6.23 -45.20 20.85
C LYS A 465 -5.70 -46.48 21.51
N SER A 466 -4.44 -46.44 21.97
CA SER A 466 -3.83 -47.60 22.65
C SER A 466 -4.63 -47.93 23.92
N GLY A 467 -5.18 -49.15 24.00
CA GLY A 467 -5.94 -49.63 25.17
C GLY A 467 -7.42 -49.21 25.25
N ALA A 468 -8.00 -48.58 24.22
CA ALA A 468 -9.41 -48.18 24.24
C ALA A 468 -10.37 -49.26 23.68
N ILE A 469 -11.47 -49.51 24.39
CA ILE A 469 -12.55 -50.44 23.98
C ILE A 469 -13.53 -49.77 22.99
N ARG A 470 -13.60 -48.43 23.01
CA ARG A 470 -14.55 -47.64 22.20
C ARG A 470 -13.91 -47.16 20.90
N SER A 471 -14.71 -47.11 19.83
CA SER A 471 -14.32 -46.50 18.55
C SER A 471 -14.06 -45.00 18.71
N PRO A 472 -13.06 -44.44 18.01
CA PRO A 472 -12.61 -43.05 18.21
C PRO A 472 -13.64 -42.02 17.72
N CYS A 473 -13.66 -40.86 18.38
CA CYS A 473 -14.43 -39.67 18.00
C CYS A 473 -13.44 -38.54 17.70
N ALA A 474 -13.22 -38.20 16.45
CA ALA A 474 -12.14 -37.30 16.06
C ALA A 474 -12.64 -36.06 15.31
N PHE A 475 -11.98 -34.94 15.56
CA PHE A 475 -12.04 -33.73 14.74
C PHE A 475 -10.62 -33.30 14.36
N ILE A 476 -10.50 -32.43 13.36
CA ILE A 476 -9.23 -31.92 12.88
C ILE A 476 -9.18 -30.42 13.15
N ALA A 477 -8.10 -29.98 13.79
CA ALA A 477 -7.76 -28.56 13.92
C ALA A 477 -6.70 -28.21 12.87
N CYS A 478 -6.91 -27.11 12.16
CA CYS A 478 -6.11 -26.67 11.02
C CYS A 478 -5.69 -25.21 11.21
N LYS A 479 -4.39 -24.94 11.12
CA LYS A 479 -3.85 -23.59 11.25
C LYS A 479 -3.01 -23.21 10.03
N PHE A 480 -3.44 -22.15 9.36
CA PHE A 480 -2.75 -21.57 8.20
C PHE A 480 -2.32 -20.13 8.49
N TYR A 481 -1.02 -19.86 8.42
CA TYR A 481 -0.45 -18.52 8.52
C TYR A 481 -0.95 -17.74 9.76
N ASN A 482 -1.35 -16.48 9.58
CA ASN A 482 -1.91 -15.60 10.61
C ASN A 482 -3.45 -15.69 10.74
N TYR A 483 -4.08 -16.66 10.07
CA TYR A 483 -5.53 -16.88 10.18
C TYR A 483 -5.86 -17.61 11.48
N ALA A 484 -7.08 -17.38 11.97
CA ALA A 484 -7.62 -18.10 13.12
C ALA A 484 -7.61 -19.61 12.85
N GLU A 485 -7.39 -20.39 13.91
CA GLU A 485 -7.44 -21.84 13.84
C GLU A 485 -8.85 -22.32 13.50
N VAL A 486 -8.94 -23.25 12.56
CA VAL A 486 -10.20 -23.75 12.03
C VAL A 486 -10.37 -25.21 12.44
N VAL A 487 -11.53 -25.55 12.98
CA VAL A 487 -11.84 -26.92 13.42
C VAL A 487 -12.92 -27.55 12.53
N THR A 488 -12.76 -28.83 12.22
CA THR A 488 -13.77 -29.61 11.49
C THR A 488 -14.87 -30.11 12.43
N GLN A 489 -15.98 -30.61 11.87
CA GLN A 489 -16.98 -31.34 12.64
C GLN A 489 -16.39 -32.64 13.21
N THR A 490 -16.84 -33.03 14.41
CA THR A 490 -16.47 -34.29 15.05
C THR A 490 -17.16 -35.47 14.37
N ILE A 491 -16.38 -36.41 13.84
CA ILE A 491 -16.88 -37.69 13.35
C ILE A 491 -16.76 -38.74 14.46
N ARG A 492 -17.91 -39.31 14.85
CA ARG A 492 -18.02 -40.20 16.01
C ARG A 492 -17.91 -41.67 15.62
N ASN A 493 -17.34 -42.48 16.51
CA ASN A 493 -17.28 -43.94 16.45
C ASN A 493 -16.70 -44.53 15.14
N SER A 494 -15.69 -43.89 14.54
CA SER A 494 -15.06 -44.39 13.30
C SER A 494 -13.54 -44.30 13.35
N ALA A 495 -12.86 -45.44 13.14
CA ALA A 495 -11.40 -45.48 12.97
C ALA A 495 -10.93 -44.89 11.63
N ASN A 496 -11.87 -44.66 10.69
CA ASN A 496 -11.60 -44.07 9.38
C ASN A 496 -12.60 -42.91 9.13
N PRO A 497 -12.50 -41.78 9.84
CA PRO A 497 -13.44 -40.68 9.69
C PRO A 497 -13.28 -40.01 8.32
N SER A 498 -14.40 -39.84 7.61
CA SER A 498 -14.50 -39.00 6.41
C SER A 498 -15.06 -37.64 6.83
N PHE A 499 -14.29 -36.58 6.63
CA PHE A 499 -14.63 -35.22 7.04
C PHE A 499 -15.28 -34.43 5.90
N GLY A 500 -14.82 -34.63 4.65
CA GLY A 500 -15.31 -33.89 3.49
C GLY A 500 -15.28 -32.36 3.66
N TYR A 501 -14.34 -31.85 4.45
CA TYR A 501 -14.31 -30.45 4.87
C TYR A 501 -13.61 -29.59 3.83
N VAL A 502 -14.25 -28.51 3.37
CA VAL A 502 -13.67 -27.55 2.43
C VAL A 502 -13.75 -26.15 3.04
N THR A 503 -12.62 -25.46 3.10
CA THR A 503 -12.56 -24.04 3.47
C THR A 503 -11.88 -23.22 2.39
N LYS A 504 -12.37 -21.99 2.20
CA LYS A 504 -11.80 -21.00 1.27
C LYS A 504 -11.30 -19.82 2.09
N LEU A 505 -10.01 -19.52 1.96
CA LEU A 505 -9.33 -18.44 2.64
C LEU A 505 -8.92 -17.39 1.59
N ASN A 506 -9.42 -16.16 1.75
CA ASN A 506 -9.03 -15.06 0.89
C ASN A 506 -7.69 -14.52 1.39
N VAL A 507 -6.63 -14.74 0.64
CA VAL A 507 -5.24 -14.44 1.03
C VAL A 507 -4.71 -13.27 0.24
N SER A 508 -4.25 -12.24 0.95
CA SER A 508 -3.58 -11.10 0.32
C SER A 508 -2.14 -11.48 -0.01
N MET A 509 -1.76 -11.38 -1.29
CA MET A 509 -0.41 -11.70 -1.76
C MET A 509 0.61 -10.67 -1.24
N THR A 510 1.17 -10.96 -0.06
CA THR A 510 2.20 -10.18 0.62
C THR A 510 3.54 -10.90 0.57
N GLN A 511 4.65 -10.18 0.75
CA GLN A 511 5.99 -10.78 0.78
C GLN A 511 6.14 -11.78 1.95
N ASP A 512 5.51 -11.50 3.10
CA ASP A 512 5.50 -12.40 4.25
C ASP A 512 4.74 -13.69 3.97
N LEU A 513 3.62 -13.60 3.24
CA LEU A 513 2.90 -14.78 2.77
C LEU A 513 3.75 -15.60 1.80
N ASP A 514 4.39 -15.00 0.80
CA ASP A 514 5.27 -15.72 -0.14
C ASP A 514 6.42 -16.42 0.61
N ARG A 515 7.04 -15.74 1.59
CA ARG A 515 8.04 -16.33 2.47
C ARG A 515 7.46 -17.51 3.27
N TYR A 516 6.27 -17.37 3.82
CA TYR A 516 5.59 -18.43 4.56
C TYR A 516 5.24 -19.63 3.67
N LEU A 517 4.78 -19.41 2.43
CA LEU A 517 4.50 -20.51 1.51
C LEU A 517 5.78 -21.26 1.13
N ARG A 518 6.91 -20.56 0.94
CA ARG A 518 8.20 -21.18 0.59
C ARG A 518 8.87 -21.95 1.73
N THR A 519 8.71 -21.49 2.96
CA THR A 519 9.48 -22.00 4.11
C THR A 519 8.63 -22.70 5.19
N GLY A 520 7.34 -22.41 5.21
CA GLY A 520 6.38 -22.91 6.18
C GLY A 520 5.63 -24.15 5.72
N ALA A 521 4.70 -24.57 6.58
CA ALA A 521 3.87 -25.73 6.37
C ALA A 521 2.49 -25.52 7.00
N LEU A 522 1.46 -26.12 6.41
CA LEU A 522 0.13 -26.19 6.98
C LEU A 522 0.12 -27.25 8.09
N LEU A 523 -0.25 -26.82 9.30
CA LEU A 523 -0.32 -27.70 10.46
C LEU A 523 -1.75 -28.20 10.64
N LEU A 524 -1.90 -29.52 10.66
CA LEU A 524 -3.16 -30.17 11.02
C LEU A 524 -2.94 -31.09 12.22
N ALA A 525 -3.84 -31.04 13.18
CA ALA A 525 -3.84 -31.92 14.35
C ALA A 525 -5.15 -32.70 14.42
N VAL A 526 -5.07 -34.01 14.64
CA VAL A 526 -6.24 -34.88 14.80
C VAL A 526 -6.43 -35.13 16.29
N ILE A 527 -7.57 -34.69 16.82
CA ILE A 527 -7.84 -34.63 18.27
C ILE A 527 -9.09 -35.45 18.57
N GLU A 528 -9.06 -36.16 19.70
CA GLU A 528 -10.21 -36.89 20.24
C GLU A 528 -11.15 -35.94 20.99
N ASP A 529 -12.41 -35.92 20.58
CA ASP A 529 -13.51 -35.24 21.26
C ASP A 529 -14.11 -36.20 22.30
N SER A 530 -13.50 -36.25 23.48
CA SER A 530 -14.00 -37.04 24.62
C SER A 530 -14.08 -36.18 25.87
N GLU A 531 -15.17 -36.31 26.62
CA GLU A 531 -15.42 -35.54 27.87
C GLU A 531 -14.38 -35.78 28.98
N GLN A 532 -13.53 -36.80 28.84
CA GLN A 532 -12.63 -37.26 29.89
C GLN A 532 -11.13 -37.04 29.58
N SER A 533 -10.75 -36.70 28.34
CA SER A 533 -9.36 -36.38 27.99
C SER A 533 -9.24 -35.77 26.59
N GLU A 534 -8.44 -34.71 26.43
CA GLU A 534 -7.96 -34.22 25.13
C GLU A 534 -6.81 -35.12 24.64
N HIS A 535 -7.14 -36.25 24.04
CA HIS A 535 -6.14 -37.13 23.44
C HIS A 535 -5.84 -36.68 22.01
N VAL A 536 -4.59 -36.37 21.70
CA VAL A 536 -4.15 -36.04 20.34
C VAL A 536 -3.66 -37.32 19.65
N TYR A 537 -4.34 -37.74 18.57
CA TYR A 537 -3.94 -38.91 17.78
C TYR A 537 -2.65 -38.66 16.98
N GLY A 538 -2.39 -37.41 16.62
CA GLY A 538 -1.16 -36.98 15.97
C GLY A 538 -1.33 -35.66 15.25
N SER A 539 -0.20 -35.10 14.84
CA SER A 539 -0.15 -33.90 14.01
C SER A 539 0.60 -34.17 12.72
N VAL A 540 0.29 -33.38 11.70
CA VAL A 540 0.91 -33.44 10.40
C VAL A 540 1.24 -32.04 9.90
N SER A 541 2.39 -31.94 9.24
CA SER A 541 2.93 -30.71 8.70
C SER A 541 3.06 -30.88 7.19
N VAL A 542 2.25 -30.13 6.44
CA VAL A 542 2.16 -30.22 4.98
C VAL A 542 2.93 -29.05 4.36
N PRO A 543 4.07 -29.28 3.68
CA PRO A 543 4.87 -28.21 3.07
C PRO A 543 4.07 -27.43 2.03
N LEU A 544 4.20 -26.11 2.03
CA LEU A 544 3.41 -25.21 1.18
C LEU A 544 4.16 -24.70 -0.07
N LEU A 545 5.39 -25.17 -0.29
CA LEU A 545 6.27 -24.66 -1.35
C LEU A 545 5.63 -24.75 -2.74
N ASN A 546 4.90 -25.83 -3.04
CA ASN A 546 4.25 -26.00 -4.34
C ASN A 546 3.19 -24.92 -4.59
N LEU A 547 2.49 -24.44 -3.55
CA LEU A 547 1.52 -23.34 -3.69
C LEU A 547 2.22 -22.02 -4.07
N ALA A 548 3.46 -21.80 -3.62
CA ALA A 548 4.26 -20.64 -4.04
C ALA A 548 4.72 -20.75 -5.51
N LEU A 549 4.79 -21.97 -6.05
CA LEU A 549 5.10 -22.26 -7.45
C LEU A 549 3.82 -22.33 -8.32
N ASN A 550 2.65 -22.03 -7.73
CA ASN A 550 1.34 -22.09 -8.37
C ASN A 550 0.89 -23.51 -8.77
N ASP A 551 1.41 -24.52 -8.07
CA ASP A 551 1.03 -25.92 -8.18
C ASP A 551 0.19 -26.36 -6.98
N GLU A 552 -0.75 -27.28 -7.20
CA GLU A 552 -1.58 -27.83 -6.12
C GLU A 552 -0.83 -28.81 -5.21
N VAL A 553 -1.16 -28.83 -3.91
CA VAL A 553 -0.64 -29.80 -2.95
C VAL A 553 -1.70 -30.86 -2.69
N VAL A 554 -1.57 -32.01 -3.37
CA VAL A 554 -2.47 -33.14 -3.22
C VAL A 554 -1.67 -34.37 -2.77
N GLY A 555 -2.08 -35.00 -1.67
CA GLY A 555 -1.37 -36.17 -1.16
C GLY A 555 -1.98 -36.77 0.10
N THR A 556 -1.47 -37.94 0.50
CA THR A 556 -1.76 -38.56 1.79
C THR A 556 -0.57 -38.35 2.72
N PHE A 557 -0.82 -37.81 3.91
CA PHE A 557 0.24 -37.45 4.85
C PHE A 557 0.12 -38.28 6.14
N GLN A 558 1.25 -38.79 6.63
CA GLN A 558 1.29 -39.60 7.84
C GLN A 558 1.26 -38.74 9.10
N LEU A 559 0.41 -39.11 10.07
CA LEU A 559 0.36 -38.47 11.38
C LEU A 559 1.62 -38.82 12.18
N ARG A 560 2.25 -37.81 12.77
CA ARG A 560 3.39 -37.98 13.70
C ARG A 560 2.95 -37.74 15.14
N TRP A 561 3.48 -38.56 16.04
CA TRP A 561 3.33 -38.36 17.50
C TRP A 561 4.29 -37.26 17.95
N THR A 562 3.76 -36.15 18.45
CA THR A 562 4.57 -35.11 19.10
C THR A 562 4.84 -35.52 20.55
N CYS A 563 6.10 -35.87 20.85
CA CYS A 563 6.60 -35.97 22.22
C CYS A 563 7.19 -34.62 22.67
N ARG A 564 6.85 -34.21 23.90
CA ARG A 564 7.41 -33.14 24.79
C ARG A 564 6.87 -31.71 24.57
N ILE A 565 6.49 -30.99 25.63
CA ILE A 565 7.34 -30.55 26.77
C ILE A 565 6.77 -30.88 28.16
N LEU A 566 7.64 -31.48 28.99
CA LEU A 566 7.57 -31.56 30.45
C LEU A 566 7.80 -30.18 31.08
N LEU A 567 6.82 -29.66 31.82
CA LEU A 567 7.04 -28.68 32.88
C LEU A 567 7.54 -29.45 34.11
N GLU A 568 8.84 -29.45 34.36
CA GLU A 568 9.42 -29.93 35.62
C GLU A 568 9.46 -28.76 36.62
N CYS A 569 8.36 -28.53 37.34
CA CYS A 569 8.39 -27.74 38.58
C CYS A 569 9.01 -28.61 39.69
N ARG A 570 10.29 -28.38 40.02
CA ARG A 570 10.87 -28.91 41.26
C ARG A 570 10.53 -27.99 42.43
N GLN A 571 9.72 -28.52 43.34
CA GLN A 571 9.50 -27.97 44.67
C GLN A 571 10.70 -28.34 45.55
N VAL A 572 11.37 -27.35 46.13
CA VAL A 572 12.39 -27.53 47.18
C VAL A 572 11.67 -27.55 48.52
N PRO A 573 11.75 -28.62 49.34
CA PRO A 573 11.39 -28.52 50.75
C PRO A 573 12.60 -28.01 51.54
N TRP A 574 12.36 -27.00 52.37
CA TRP A 574 13.23 -26.69 53.49
C TRP A 574 12.89 -27.66 54.63
N SER A 575 13.96 -28.24 55.20
CA SER A 575 14.05 -29.11 56.40
C SER A 575 13.31 -30.45 56.38
#